data_AF-A0A1Q3CRC2-F1
#
_entry.id   AF-A0A1Q3CRC2-F1
#
_cell.length_a   1.000
_cell.length_b   1.000
_cell.length_c   1.000
_cell.angle_alpha   90.00
_cell.angle_beta   90.00
_cell.angle_gamma   90.00
#
_symmetry.space_group_name_H-M   'P 1'
#
loop_
_entity.id
_entity.type
_entity.pdbx_description
1 polymer ?
#
loop_
_entity_poly.entity_id
_entity_poly.type
_entity_poly.pdbx_seq_one_letter_code
_entity_poly.pdbx_strand_id
1 'polypeptide(L)'
;MSSNVFGNPVTDGTLEAMAEYENVTITRTDRAYVALNLKNAEDKDVNALQYARNLAQQYGSGINTLCLIYNATGDIVELAEEHDWAGVVWKSPCPQVIANGQWGAFLHAEKSSDGSCGAVVYRGKRVDDQ
;
A
#
# COMPACT_ATOMS: atom_id res chain seq x y z
N MET A 1 1.58 -16.84 -6.74
CA MET A 1 0.80 -15.92 -5.89
C MET A 1 0.82 -14.57 -6.56
N SER A 2 -0.34 -13.99 -6.87
CA SER A 2 -0.43 -12.62 -7.37
C SER A 2 0.11 -11.68 -6.28
N SER A 3 1.10 -10.84 -6.62
CA SER A 3 1.56 -9.77 -5.73
C SER A 3 0.36 -8.88 -5.38
N ASN A 4 0.15 -8.60 -4.10
CA ASN A 4 -0.90 -7.72 -3.62
C ASN A 4 -0.42 -6.26 -3.46
N VAL A 5 0.61 -5.90 -4.25
CA VAL A 5 1.21 -4.58 -4.37
C VAL A 5 1.14 -4.13 -5.82
N PHE A 6 0.75 -2.88 -6.06
CA PHE A 6 0.36 -2.34 -7.36
C PHE A 6 1.04 -1.00 -7.66
N GLY A 7 1.40 -0.82 -8.93
CA GLY A 7 2.09 0.37 -9.43
C GLY A 7 3.61 0.26 -9.37
N ASN A 8 4.28 1.14 -10.11
CA ASN A 8 5.73 1.26 -10.08
C ASN A 8 6.18 2.12 -8.88
N PRO A 9 7.30 1.79 -8.22
CA PRO A 9 7.89 2.65 -7.21
C PRO A 9 8.28 4.03 -7.75
N VAL A 10 8.13 5.07 -6.94
CA VAL A 10 8.66 6.42 -7.17
C VAL A 10 10.00 6.52 -6.47
N THR A 11 11.07 6.51 -7.27
CA THR A 11 12.47 6.51 -6.84
C THR A 11 13.17 7.78 -7.29
N ASP A 12 14.45 7.95 -6.94
CA ASP A 12 15.27 9.06 -7.46
C ASP A 12 15.27 9.08 -8.99
N GLY A 13 15.46 7.92 -9.64
CA GLY A 13 15.37 7.82 -11.09
C GLY A 13 14.02 8.25 -11.70
N THR A 14 12.91 8.17 -10.95
CA THR A 14 11.62 8.71 -11.40
C THR A 14 11.64 10.24 -11.41
N LEU A 15 12.26 10.84 -10.40
CA LEU A 15 12.38 12.29 -10.25
C LEU A 15 13.42 12.86 -11.22
N GLU A 16 14.57 12.20 -11.41
CA GLU A 16 15.62 12.59 -12.36
C GLU A 16 15.11 12.70 -13.81
N ALA A 17 14.04 11.98 -14.15
CA ALA A 17 13.37 12.07 -15.45
C ALA A 17 12.47 13.31 -15.59
N MET A 18 12.26 14.09 -14.53
CA MET A 18 11.42 15.29 -14.51
C MET A 18 12.30 16.55 -14.60
N ALA A 19 11.92 17.48 -15.47
CA ALA A 19 12.68 18.72 -15.70
C ALA A 19 12.88 19.56 -14.43
N GLU A 20 11.94 19.51 -13.49
CA GLU A 20 11.99 20.25 -12.22
C GLU A 20 13.03 19.73 -11.22
N TYR A 21 13.55 18.52 -11.42
CA TYR A 21 14.58 17.89 -10.58
C TYR A 21 15.94 17.80 -11.28
N GLU A 22 16.12 18.47 -12.42
CA GLU A 22 17.40 18.50 -13.13
C GLU A 22 18.49 19.18 -12.27
N ASN A 23 19.59 18.46 -12.00
CA ASN A 23 20.67 18.89 -11.11
C ASN A 23 20.25 19.24 -9.67
N VAL A 24 19.09 18.76 -9.22
CA VAL A 24 18.62 18.91 -7.84
C VAL A 24 19.07 17.71 -7.02
N THR A 25 19.53 17.96 -5.79
CA THR A 25 19.74 16.89 -4.82
C THR A 25 18.38 16.38 -4.34
N ILE A 26 17.98 15.21 -4.81
CA ILE A 26 16.68 14.60 -4.48
C ILE A 26 16.68 14.13 -3.02
N THR A 27 15.68 14.55 -2.27
CA THR A 27 15.46 14.14 -0.88
C THR A 27 14.30 13.15 -0.77
N ARG A 28 14.15 12.51 0.40
CA ARG A 28 12.97 11.69 0.69
C ARG A 28 11.67 12.49 0.61
N THR A 29 11.68 13.75 1.03
CA THR A 29 10.51 14.62 0.97
C THR A 29 10.07 14.86 -0.48
N ASP A 30 11.02 14.98 -1.41
CA ASP A 30 10.73 15.13 -2.83
C ASP A 30 10.05 13.88 -3.39
N ARG A 31 10.63 12.70 -3.10
CA ARG A 31 10.02 11.41 -3.49
C ARG A 31 8.61 11.23 -2.90
N ALA A 32 8.40 11.65 -1.65
CA ALA A 32 7.11 11.59 -0.97
C ALA A 32 6.08 12.50 -1.67
N TYR A 33 6.49 13.72 -2.00
CA TYR A 33 5.65 14.70 -2.69
C TYR A 33 5.22 14.20 -4.07
N VAL A 34 6.17 13.73 -4.87
CA VAL A 34 5.90 13.18 -6.20
C VAL A 34 5.03 11.93 -6.12
N ALA A 35 5.28 11.03 -5.17
CA ALA A 35 4.42 9.87 -4.96
C ALA A 35 2.97 10.29 -4.67
N LEU A 36 2.75 11.24 -3.77
CA LEU A 36 1.40 11.72 -3.47
C LEU A 36 0.67 12.24 -4.72
N ASN A 37 1.38 12.99 -5.58
CA ASN A 37 0.83 13.52 -6.82
C ASN A 37 0.55 12.43 -7.88
N LEU A 38 1.31 11.33 -7.84
CA LEU A 38 1.15 10.19 -8.73
C LEU A 38 0.24 9.09 -8.17
N LYS A 39 -0.49 9.33 -7.07
CA LYS A 39 -1.28 8.31 -6.35
C LYS A 39 -2.20 7.47 -7.25
N ASN A 40 -2.86 8.10 -8.21
CA ASN A 40 -3.80 7.44 -9.13
C ASN A 40 -3.27 7.34 -10.57
N ALA A 41 -1.97 7.59 -10.79
CA ALA A 41 -1.37 7.45 -12.12
C ALA A 41 -1.34 5.97 -12.55
N GLU A 42 -1.47 5.69 -13.85
CA GLU A 42 -1.35 4.33 -14.42
C GLU A 42 -2.36 3.32 -13.84
N ASP A 43 -3.55 3.78 -13.44
CA ASP A 43 -4.65 2.94 -12.90
C ASP A 43 -4.27 2.07 -11.70
N LYS A 44 -3.17 2.38 -10.99
CA LYS A 44 -2.68 1.53 -9.88
C LYS A 44 -3.63 1.48 -8.69
N ASP A 45 -4.39 2.55 -8.44
CA ASP A 45 -5.46 2.60 -7.44
C ASP A 45 -6.65 1.72 -7.87
N VAL A 46 -7.02 1.78 -9.15
CA VAL A 46 -8.08 0.94 -9.73
C VAL A 46 -7.71 -0.53 -9.64
N ASN A 47 -6.47 -0.89 -9.97
CA ASN A 47 -5.97 -2.26 -9.89
C ASN A 47 -5.96 -2.79 -8.45
N ALA A 48 -5.52 -1.98 -7.48
CA ALA A 48 -5.54 -2.33 -6.07
C ALA A 48 -6.98 -2.52 -5.55
N LEU A 49 -7.90 -1.61 -5.88
CA LEU A 49 -9.32 -1.71 -5.52
C LEU A 49 -9.96 -2.94 -6.16
N GLN A 50 -9.70 -3.21 -7.43
CA GLN A 50 -10.24 -4.37 -8.14
C GLN A 50 -9.74 -5.67 -7.52
N TYR A 51 -8.47 -5.73 -7.10
CA TYR A 51 -7.94 -6.88 -6.38
C TYR A 51 -8.69 -7.13 -5.06
N ALA A 52 -8.88 -6.09 -4.23
CA ALA A 52 -9.62 -6.21 -2.98
C ALA A 52 -11.10 -6.61 -3.22
N ARG A 53 -11.74 -6.03 -4.25
CA ARG A 53 -13.10 -6.42 -4.66
C ARG A 53 -13.18 -7.88 -5.11
N ASN A 54 -12.20 -8.35 -5.87
CA ASN A 54 -12.14 -9.75 -6.27
C ASN A 54 -11.98 -10.68 -5.06
N LEU A 55 -11.24 -10.26 -4.02
CA LEU A 55 -11.19 -11.00 -2.76
C LEU A 55 -12.57 -11.01 -2.08
N ALA A 56 -13.23 -9.87 -1.94
CA ALA A 56 -14.56 -9.79 -1.33
C ALA A 56 -15.61 -10.63 -2.09
N GLN A 57 -15.56 -10.62 -3.42
CA GLN A 57 -16.43 -11.46 -4.24
C GLN A 57 -16.19 -12.95 -3.99
N GLN A 58 -14.93 -13.36 -3.85
CA GLN A 58 -14.58 -14.75 -3.54
C GLN A 58 -14.92 -15.14 -2.09
N TYR A 59 -14.86 -14.19 -1.16
CA TYR A 59 -15.31 -14.38 0.22
C TYR A 59 -16.82 -14.64 0.25
N GLY A 60 -17.57 -13.92 -0.59
CA GLY A 60 -19.01 -14.10 -0.76
C GLY A 60 -19.80 -13.23 0.21
N SER A 61 -20.70 -13.84 0.98
CA SER A 61 -21.58 -13.13 1.90
C SER A 61 -20.93 -12.94 3.28
N GLY A 62 -21.12 -11.76 3.87
CA GLY A 62 -20.71 -11.46 5.24
C GLY A 62 -20.09 -10.07 5.37
N ILE A 63 -19.70 -9.70 6.58
CA ILE A 63 -19.01 -8.45 6.87
C ILE A 63 -17.54 -8.56 6.46
N ASN A 64 -17.09 -7.67 5.59
CA ASN A 64 -15.68 -7.55 5.23
C ASN A 64 -15.28 -6.09 5.01
N THR A 65 -13.98 -5.86 5.05
CA THR A 65 -13.33 -4.58 4.87
C THR A 65 -12.31 -4.70 3.75
N LEU A 66 -12.50 -3.91 2.69
CA LEU A 66 -11.51 -3.75 1.64
C LEU A 66 -10.37 -2.86 2.18
N CYS A 67 -9.19 -3.43 2.39
CA CYS A 67 -8.05 -2.68 2.90
C CYS A 67 -7.16 -2.24 1.74
N LEU A 68 -6.96 -0.92 1.61
CA LEU A 68 -6.13 -0.29 0.59
C LEU A 68 -5.15 0.69 1.26
N ILE A 69 -3.86 0.56 0.96
CA ILE A 69 -2.80 1.35 1.59
C ILE A 69 -1.94 1.95 0.49
N TYR A 70 -1.80 3.27 0.46
CA TYR A 70 -0.87 3.94 -0.44
C TYR A 70 0.35 4.43 0.34
N ASN A 71 1.56 4.08 -0.10
CA ASN A 71 2.78 4.60 0.50
C ASN A 71 3.27 5.85 -0.26
N ALA A 72 3.20 7.01 0.40
CA ALA A 72 3.78 8.27 -0.06
C ALA A 72 4.74 8.84 0.99
N THR A 73 5.52 7.99 1.66
CA THR A 73 6.46 8.41 2.72
C THR A 73 7.84 8.80 2.18
N GLY A 74 8.09 8.60 0.88
CA GLY A 74 9.37 8.84 0.23
C GLY A 74 10.37 7.69 0.35
N ASP A 75 10.04 6.64 1.08
CA ASP A 75 10.84 5.41 1.23
C ASP A 75 9.92 4.18 1.32
N ILE A 76 10.48 2.99 1.45
CA ILE A 76 9.74 1.75 1.71
C ILE A 76 9.05 1.81 3.08
N VAL A 77 7.90 1.15 3.17
CA VAL A 77 7.31 0.77 4.46
C VAL A 77 7.19 -0.75 4.53
N GLU A 78 7.54 -1.30 5.68
CA GLU A 78 7.54 -2.74 5.95
C GLU A 78 6.49 -3.06 7.01
N LEU A 79 5.78 -4.17 6.84
CA LEU A 79 4.84 -4.65 7.83
C LEU A 79 5.59 -5.03 9.10
N ALA A 80 5.19 -4.43 10.22
CA ALA A 80 5.81 -4.64 11.52
C ALA A 80 4.94 -5.51 12.43
N GLU A 81 3.65 -5.21 12.49
CA GLU A 81 2.70 -5.91 13.36
C GLU A 81 1.31 -6.00 12.72
N GLU A 82 0.60 -7.07 13.05
CA GLU A 82 -0.79 -7.33 12.66
C GLU A 82 -1.55 -7.78 13.91
N HIS A 83 -2.82 -7.37 14.02
CA HIS A 83 -3.68 -7.81 15.11
C HIS A 83 -5.13 -7.89 14.68
N ASP A 84 -5.78 -9.02 14.92
CA ASP A 84 -7.20 -9.23 14.66
C ASP A 84 -7.94 -9.35 15.99
N TRP A 85 -8.79 -8.36 16.32
CA TRP A 85 -9.67 -8.42 17.50
C TRP A 85 -10.94 -9.24 17.22
N ALA A 86 -11.47 -9.15 15.99
CA ALA A 86 -12.61 -9.91 15.49
C ALA A 86 -12.50 -10.08 13.97
N GLY A 87 -12.78 -11.26 13.44
CA GLY A 87 -12.51 -11.57 12.04
C GLY A 87 -11.07 -12.04 11.77
N VAL A 88 -10.64 -11.98 10.51
CA VAL A 88 -9.32 -12.42 10.06
C VAL A 88 -8.90 -11.78 8.73
N VAL A 89 -7.59 -11.59 8.52
CA VAL A 89 -7.03 -11.37 7.17
C VAL A 89 -7.32 -12.57 6.27
N TRP A 90 -8.06 -12.35 5.19
CA TRP A 90 -8.63 -13.42 4.39
C TRP A 90 -7.88 -13.66 3.09
N LYS A 91 -7.35 -14.89 2.94
CA LYS A 91 -6.76 -15.50 1.73
C LYS A 91 -5.48 -14.86 1.18
N SER A 92 -5.34 -13.54 1.23
CA SER A 92 -4.12 -12.82 0.89
C SER A 92 -3.57 -12.17 2.16
N PRO A 93 -2.28 -12.37 2.50
CA PRO A 93 -1.68 -11.71 3.66
C PRO A 93 -1.67 -10.19 3.46
N CYS A 94 -1.46 -9.43 4.54
CA CYS A 94 -1.15 -8.02 4.40
C CYS A 94 0.14 -7.84 3.56
N PRO A 95 0.21 -6.80 2.70
CA PRO A 95 1.41 -6.50 1.94
C PRO A 95 2.61 -6.37 2.87
N GLN A 96 3.66 -7.16 2.64
CA GLN A 96 4.82 -7.20 3.54
C GLN A 96 5.72 -5.97 3.36
N VAL A 97 5.87 -5.51 2.12
CA VAL A 97 6.66 -4.32 1.74
C VAL A 97 5.86 -3.53 0.73
N ILE A 98 5.74 -2.23 0.94
CA ILE A 98 5.11 -1.31 -0.02
C ILE A 98 6.14 -0.22 -0.32
N ALA A 99 6.66 -0.16 -1.54
CA ALA A 99 7.59 0.91 -1.89
C ALA A 99 6.87 2.26 -2.02
N ASN A 100 7.62 3.35 -1.88
CA ASN A 100 7.10 4.68 -2.15
C ASN A 100 6.46 4.73 -3.55
N GLY A 101 5.26 5.28 -3.66
CA GLY A 101 4.54 5.37 -4.93
C GLY A 101 3.60 4.22 -5.25
N GLN A 102 3.59 3.14 -4.44
CA GLN A 102 2.79 1.93 -4.67
C GLN A 102 1.56 1.84 -3.75
N TRP A 103 0.57 1.06 -4.20
CA TRP A 103 -0.56 0.61 -3.40
C TRP A 103 -0.37 -0.82 -2.91
N GLY A 104 -0.75 -1.10 -1.67
CA GLY A 104 -1.00 -2.44 -1.16
C GLY A 104 -2.49 -2.69 -0.99
N ALA A 105 -2.94 -3.92 -1.22
CA ALA A 105 -4.35 -4.30 -1.03
C ALA A 105 -4.50 -5.67 -0.37
N PHE A 106 -5.51 -5.81 0.49
CA PHE A 106 -5.91 -7.10 1.07
C PHE A 106 -7.37 -7.05 1.53
N LEU A 107 -7.88 -8.17 2.02
CA LEU A 107 -9.22 -8.27 2.59
C LEU A 107 -9.11 -8.67 4.06
N HIS A 108 -9.79 -7.95 4.93
CA HIS A 108 -10.07 -8.42 6.29
C HIS A 108 -11.56 -8.73 6.39
N ALA A 109 -11.92 -9.91 6.90
CA ALA A 109 -13.29 -10.41 6.82
C ALA A 109 -13.72 -11.10 8.12
N GLU A 110 -15.03 -11.14 8.37
CA GLU A 110 -15.56 -11.85 9.53
C GLU A 110 -15.31 -13.36 9.42
N LYS A 111 -15.22 -14.03 10.58
CA LYS A 111 -14.99 -15.48 10.65
C LYS A 111 -16.13 -16.20 11.38
N SER A 112 -16.79 -15.54 12.33
CA SER A 112 -17.80 -16.16 13.20
C SER A 112 -18.91 -15.16 13.57
N SER A 113 -19.33 -14.34 12.61
CA SER A 113 -20.39 -13.31 12.77
C SER A 113 -20.07 -12.24 13.83
N ASP A 114 -18.78 -12.06 14.08
CA ASP A 114 -18.14 -11.13 15.00
C ASP A 114 -17.72 -9.81 14.32
N GLY A 115 -17.95 -9.70 13.01
CA GLY A 115 -17.58 -8.54 12.20
C GLY A 115 -16.10 -8.54 11.78
N SER A 116 -15.61 -7.37 11.42
CA SER A 116 -14.26 -7.16 10.86
C SER A 116 -13.56 -6.05 11.63
N CYS A 117 -12.67 -6.40 12.55
CA CYS A 117 -11.93 -5.48 13.40
C CYS A 117 -10.49 -5.94 13.61
N GLY A 118 -9.54 -5.18 13.09
CA GLY A 118 -8.11 -5.45 13.20
C GLY A 118 -7.28 -4.20 12.97
N ALA A 119 -5.97 -4.34 13.12
CA ALA A 119 -4.99 -3.31 12.85
C ALA A 119 -3.77 -3.89 12.14
N VAL A 120 -3.15 -3.05 11.32
CA VAL A 120 -1.86 -3.30 10.68
C VAL A 120 -0.94 -2.13 10.98
N VAL A 121 0.31 -2.43 11.32
CA VAL A 121 1.33 -1.43 11.62
C VAL A 121 2.44 -1.56 10.61
N TYR A 122 2.68 -0.47 9.87
CA TYR A 122 3.78 -0.36 8.93
C TYR A 122 4.87 0.52 9.51
N ARG A 123 6.12 0.05 9.42
CA ARG A 123 7.31 0.80 9.83
C ARG A 123 7.93 1.46 8.60
N GLY A 124 8.06 2.78 8.63
CA GLY A 124 8.76 3.57 7.63
C GLY A 124 10.09 4.13 8.13
N LYS A 125 10.88 4.68 7.21
CA LYS A 125 12.15 5.34 7.52
C LYS A 125 11.93 6.76 8.08
N ARG A 126 12.66 7.12 9.15
CA ARG A 126 12.53 8.43 9.82
C ARG A 126 13.51 9.48 9.28
N VAL A 127 14.76 9.09 9.03
CA VAL A 127 15.85 9.98 8.61
C VAL A 127 16.51 9.40 7.35
N ASP A 128 16.95 10.26 6.45
CA ASP A 128 17.82 9.85 5.35
C ASP A 128 19.19 9.55 5.98
N ASP A 129 19.86 8.48 5.54
CA ASP A 129 21.17 8.12 6.12
C ASP A 129 22.09 9.33 5.92
N GLN A 130 22.64 9.86 7.02
CA GLN A 130 23.56 11.00 7.03
C GLN A 130 24.93 10.62 6.47
#